data_AF-A0A1G0DPE8-F1
#
_entry.id   AF-A0A1G0DPE8-F1
#
_cell.length_a   1.000
_cell.length_b   1.000
_cell.length_c   1.000
_cell.angle_alpha   90.00
_cell.angle_beta   90.00
_cell.angle_gamma   90.00
#
_symmetry.space_group_name_H-M   'P 1'
#
loop_
_entity.id
_entity.type
_entity.pdbx_description
1 polymer ?
#
loop_
_entity_poly.entity_id
_entity_poly.type
_entity_poly.pdbx_seq_one_letter_code
_entity_poly.pdbx_strand_id
1 'polypeptide(L)'
;MEKAKDRDGIAKFIRGRFHERYIQPFANNPKKSGFIMIASACLMIEALESFWNGWRKSPNSALAFCQFFDREDRFSLLRGHAQEFYAHVRCGIMHQAETTGGWHIRRDLGVLLDAPTKTIDATVFLSQMDGSLADYCARLNTAAWESEEWKKLRKKMKDVCANTQPAA
;
A
#
# COMPACT_ATOMS: atom_id res chain seq x y z
N MET A 1 14.59 17.54 9.82
CA MET A 1 14.11 16.21 10.25
C MET A 1 15.25 15.18 10.22
N GLU A 2 15.81 14.82 9.06
CA GLU A 2 16.89 13.79 9.00
C GLU A 2 18.18 14.18 9.74
N LYS A 3 18.70 15.41 9.53
CA LYS A 3 19.89 15.91 10.25
C LYS A 3 19.75 15.85 11.78
N ALA A 4 18.51 16.02 12.27
CA ALA A 4 18.17 15.98 13.69
C ALA A 4 17.81 14.58 14.20
N LYS A 5 17.85 13.56 13.32
CA LYS A 5 17.41 12.18 13.61
C LYS A 5 15.99 12.11 14.20
N ASP A 6 15.12 13.01 13.74
CA ASP A 6 13.74 13.14 14.19
C ASP A 6 12.87 12.01 13.63
N ARG A 7 12.87 10.87 14.33
CA ARG A 7 12.14 9.65 13.94
C ARG A 7 10.64 9.90 13.86
N ASP A 8 10.09 10.51 14.91
CA ASP A 8 8.66 10.78 15.02
C ASP A 8 8.17 11.72 13.93
N GLY A 9 8.89 12.82 13.69
CA GLY A 9 8.56 13.74 12.61
C GLY A 9 8.55 13.02 11.27
N ILE A 10 9.58 12.21 10.96
CA ILE A 10 9.65 11.51 9.67
C ILE A 10 8.52 10.48 9.55
N ALA A 11 8.24 9.71 10.60
CA ALA A 11 7.14 8.74 10.60
C ALA A 11 5.79 9.44 10.37
N LYS A 12 5.54 10.58 11.02
CA LYS A 12 4.34 11.42 10.81
C LYS A 12 4.26 11.96 9.39
N PHE A 13 5.37 12.41 8.82
CA PHE A 13 5.41 12.87 7.43
C PHE A 13 5.02 11.74 6.45
N ILE A 14 5.58 10.54 6.63
CA ILE A 14 5.23 9.37 5.81
C ILE A 14 3.76 9.01 5.99
N ARG A 15 3.27 8.95 7.24
CA ARG A 15 1.87 8.68 7.55
C ARG A 15 0.95 9.67 6.85
N GLY A 16 1.21 10.97 7.01
CA GLY A 16 0.43 12.04 6.38
C GLY A 16 0.39 11.90 4.86
N ARG A 17 1.56 11.71 4.22
CA ARG A 17 1.65 11.56 2.76
C ARG A 17 0.76 10.45 2.21
N PHE A 18 0.82 9.26 2.82
CA PHE A 18 0.03 8.13 2.34
C PHE A 18 -1.44 8.26 2.72
N HIS A 19 -1.72 8.68 3.95
CA HIS A 19 -3.10 8.84 4.43
C HIS A 19 -3.87 9.85 3.58
N GLU A 20 -3.30 11.03 3.35
CA GLU A 20 -3.91 12.10 2.53
C GLU A 20 -4.21 11.63 1.10
N ARG A 21 -3.29 10.87 0.48
CA ARG A 21 -3.39 10.49 -0.94
C ARG A 21 -4.28 9.28 -1.19
N TYR A 22 -4.20 8.27 -0.32
CA TYR A 22 -4.74 6.95 -0.64
C TYR A 22 -5.95 6.58 0.23
N ILE A 23 -6.10 7.17 1.42
CA ILE A 23 -7.05 6.72 2.45
C ILE A 23 -8.11 7.79 2.73
N GLN A 24 -7.67 8.99 3.11
CA GLN A 24 -8.53 10.13 3.46
C GLN A 24 -9.60 10.47 2.39
N PRO A 25 -9.34 10.36 1.07
CA PRO A 25 -10.35 10.66 0.06
C PRO A 25 -11.63 9.80 0.17
N PHE A 26 -11.56 8.67 0.88
CA PHE A 26 -12.66 7.72 1.04
C PHE A 26 -13.19 7.63 2.48
N ALA A 27 -12.55 8.23 3.47
CA ALA A 27 -12.94 8.09 4.87
C ALA A 27 -14.38 8.61 5.11
N ASN A 28 -14.67 9.83 4.68
CA ASN A 28 -15.95 10.52 4.91
C ASN A 28 -16.67 10.88 3.61
N ASN A 29 -16.45 10.11 2.54
CA ASN A 29 -17.02 10.39 1.23
C ASN A 29 -18.26 9.51 0.95
N PRO A 30 -19.48 10.06 0.89
CA PRO A 30 -20.69 9.29 0.62
C PRO A 30 -20.73 8.72 -0.81
N LYS A 31 -19.96 9.32 -1.74
CA LYS A 31 -19.85 8.89 -3.15
C LYS A 31 -18.63 8.00 -3.40
N LYS A 32 -18.02 7.42 -2.35
CA LYS A 32 -16.87 6.51 -2.52
C LYS A 32 -17.27 5.25 -3.29
N SER A 33 -16.48 4.92 -4.31
CA SER A 33 -16.62 3.69 -5.11
C SER A 33 -15.63 2.64 -4.63
N GLY A 34 -16.11 1.41 -4.38
CA GLY A 34 -15.25 0.29 -4.01
C GLY A 34 -14.16 0.02 -5.05
N PHE A 35 -14.50 0.17 -6.33
CA PHE A 35 -13.56 0.03 -7.44
C PHE A 35 -12.37 1.00 -7.32
N ILE A 36 -12.65 2.28 -7.07
CA ILE A 36 -11.61 3.32 -6.94
C ILE A 36 -10.84 3.16 -5.62
N MET A 37 -11.50 2.70 -4.55
CA MET A 37 -10.84 2.38 -3.29
C MET A 37 -9.78 1.28 -3.48
N ILE A 38 -10.10 0.20 -4.20
CA ILE A 38 -9.13 -0.87 -4.51
C ILE A 38 -8.05 -0.37 -5.48
N ALA A 39 -8.40 0.46 -6.48
CA ALA A 39 -7.40 1.09 -7.34
C ALA A 39 -6.38 1.90 -6.53
N SER A 40 -6.86 2.72 -5.59
CA SER A 40 -6.03 3.48 -4.65
C SER A 40 -5.17 2.58 -3.78
N ALA A 41 -5.75 1.51 -3.23
CA ALA A 41 -5.02 0.54 -2.41
C ALA A 41 -3.91 -0.16 -3.19
N CYS A 42 -4.13 -0.52 -4.47
CA CYS A 42 -3.10 -1.09 -5.34
C CYS A 42 -1.91 -0.14 -5.54
N LEU A 43 -2.16 1.16 -5.74
CA LEU A 43 -1.09 2.16 -5.81
C LEU A 43 -0.33 2.26 -4.47
N MET A 44 -1.07 2.22 -3.37
CA MET A 44 -0.52 2.29 -2.02
C MET A 44 0.36 1.07 -1.69
N ILE A 45 -0.07 -0.15 -2.04
CA ILE A 45 0.70 -1.38 -1.82
C ILE A 45 2.08 -1.25 -2.47
N GLU A 46 2.13 -0.95 -3.77
CA GLU A 46 3.40 -0.88 -4.50
C GLU A 46 4.30 0.27 -4.01
N ALA A 47 3.70 1.40 -3.63
CA ALA A 47 4.43 2.51 -3.04
C ALA A 47 4.99 2.15 -1.65
N LEU A 48 4.20 1.55 -0.77
CA LEU A 48 4.60 1.16 0.59
C LEU A 48 5.67 0.06 0.56
N GLU A 49 5.54 -0.93 -0.33
CA GLU A 49 6.59 -1.94 -0.58
C GLU A 49 7.91 -1.32 -1.00
N SER A 50 7.85 -0.27 -1.83
CA SER A 50 9.06 0.44 -2.24
C SER A 50 9.74 1.13 -1.06
N PHE A 51 9.00 1.55 -0.03
CA PHE A 51 9.58 2.06 1.22
C PHE A 51 10.18 0.93 2.06
N TRP A 52 9.47 -0.18 2.23
CA TRP A 52 9.95 -1.37 2.94
C TRP A 52 11.25 -1.94 2.37
N ASN A 53 11.46 -1.81 1.06
CA ASN A 53 12.60 -2.36 0.36
C ASN A 53 13.65 -1.33 -0.09
N GLY A 54 13.36 -0.03 0.04
CA GLY A 54 14.25 1.03 -0.45
C GLY A 54 14.41 1.02 -1.98
N TRP A 55 13.32 0.72 -2.70
CA TRP A 55 13.32 0.63 -4.15
C TRP A 55 13.03 1.97 -4.82
N ARG A 56 13.94 2.45 -5.67
CA ARG A 56 13.68 3.62 -6.52
C ARG A 56 12.43 3.43 -7.37
N LYS A 57 12.43 2.32 -8.10
CA LYS A 57 11.32 1.76 -8.87
C LYS A 57 11.17 0.31 -8.43
N SER A 58 9.93 -0.18 -8.29
CA SER A 58 9.69 -1.61 -8.09
C SER A 58 10.38 -2.40 -9.21
N PRO A 59 11.19 -3.41 -8.88
CA PRO A 59 11.86 -4.22 -9.91
C PRO A 59 10.83 -5.03 -10.70
N ASN A 60 9.77 -5.47 -10.02
CA ASN A 60 8.64 -6.18 -10.58
C ASN A 60 7.39 -5.83 -9.75
N SER A 61 6.36 -5.28 -10.37
CA SER A 61 5.12 -4.91 -9.67
C SER A 61 4.45 -6.13 -9.04
N ALA A 62 4.41 -7.29 -9.70
CA ALA A 62 3.83 -8.52 -9.15
C ALA A 62 4.56 -8.97 -7.87
N LEU A 63 5.88 -8.81 -7.84
CA LEU A 63 6.69 -9.12 -6.65
C LEU A 63 6.31 -8.25 -5.46
N ALA A 64 5.99 -6.97 -5.67
CA ALA A 64 5.53 -6.09 -4.60
C ALA A 64 4.24 -6.63 -3.94
N PHE A 65 3.26 -7.05 -4.75
CA PHE A 65 2.02 -7.64 -4.19
C PHE A 65 2.28 -8.95 -3.44
N CYS A 66 3.16 -9.81 -3.96
CA CYS A 66 3.54 -11.05 -3.26
C CYS A 66 4.20 -10.74 -1.91
N GLN A 67 5.23 -9.88 -1.90
CA GLN A 67 5.94 -9.51 -0.67
C GLN A 67 5.04 -8.81 0.34
N PHE A 68 4.12 -7.96 -0.12
CA PHE A 68 3.15 -7.31 0.75
C PHE A 68 2.22 -8.32 1.42
N PHE A 69 1.53 -9.18 0.65
CA PHE A 69 0.57 -10.12 1.22
C PHE A 69 1.23 -11.23 2.05
N ASP A 70 2.48 -11.60 1.75
CA ASP A 70 3.23 -12.54 2.58
C ASP A 70 3.60 -11.91 3.93
N ARG A 71 4.06 -10.65 3.93
CA ARG A 71 4.50 -9.93 5.14
C ARG A 71 3.33 -9.48 6.04
N GLU A 72 2.23 -9.03 5.46
CA GLU A 72 1.16 -8.34 6.20
C GLU A 72 0.09 -9.31 6.72
N ASP A 73 0.11 -9.62 8.02
CA ASP A 73 -0.86 -10.53 8.64
C ASP A 73 -2.32 -10.08 8.49
N ARG A 74 -2.55 -8.77 8.37
CA ARG A 74 -3.85 -8.15 8.08
C ARG A 74 -4.46 -8.63 6.76
N PHE A 75 -3.62 -9.10 5.84
CA PHE A 75 -3.98 -9.63 4.52
C PHE A 75 -3.68 -11.12 4.39
N SER A 76 -3.59 -11.85 5.50
CA SER A 76 -3.33 -13.29 5.51
C SER A 76 -4.28 -14.10 4.63
N LEU A 77 -5.55 -13.66 4.45
CA LEU A 77 -6.52 -14.30 3.54
C LEU A 77 -6.13 -14.21 2.05
N LEU A 78 -5.23 -13.31 1.68
CA LEU A 78 -4.71 -13.17 0.31
C LEU A 78 -3.38 -13.91 0.08
N ARG A 79 -2.82 -14.55 1.12
CA ARG A 79 -1.67 -15.45 0.94
C ARG A 79 -2.05 -16.58 0.01
N GLY A 80 -1.19 -16.85 -0.98
CA GLY A 80 -1.48 -17.80 -2.06
C GLY A 80 -2.28 -17.22 -3.23
N HIS A 81 -2.93 -16.06 -3.09
CA HIS A 81 -3.69 -15.39 -4.15
C HIS A 81 -2.99 -14.15 -4.73
N ALA A 82 -1.79 -13.81 -4.26
CA ALA A 82 -1.10 -12.57 -4.62
C ALA A 82 -0.92 -12.38 -6.14
N GLN A 83 -0.56 -13.44 -6.86
CA GLN A 83 -0.38 -13.38 -8.32
C GLN A 83 -1.72 -13.19 -9.05
N GLU A 84 -2.76 -13.91 -8.62
CA GLU A 84 -4.11 -13.74 -9.15
C GLU A 84 -4.65 -12.34 -8.88
N PHE A 85 -4.49 -11.83 -7.66
CA PHE A 85 -4.87 -10.46 -7.30
C PHE A 85 -4.15 -9.45 -8.19
N TYR A 86 -2.83 -9.60 -8.37
CA TYR A 86 -2.06 -8.70 -9.23
C TYR A 86 -2.58 -8.73 -10.68
N ALA A 87 -2.77 -9.92 -11.26
CA ALA A 87 -3.20 -10.07 -12.65
C ALA A 87 -4.65 -9.61 -12.86
N HIS A 88 -5.57 -10.06 -12.01
CA HIS A 88 -7.01 -9.94 -12.24
C HIS A 88 -7.65 -8.74 -11.57
N VAL A 89 -7.07 -8.25 -10.48
CA VAL A 89 -7.57 -7.06 -9.76
C VAL A 89 -6.74 -5.85 -10.14
N ARG A 90 -5.44 -5.82 -9.82
CA ARG A 90 -4.60 -4.64 -10.08
C ARG A 90 -4.48 -4.32 -11.56
N CYS A 91 -4.02 -5.28 -12.37
CA CYS A 91 -3.85 -5.06 -13.81
C CYS A 91 -5.19 -4.94 -14.54
N GLY A 92 -6.21 -5.70 -14.14
CA GLY A 92 -7.58 -5.53 -14.65
C GLY A 92 -8.08 -4.10 -14.46
N ILE A 93 -8.04 -3.58 -13.24
CA ILE A 93 -8.50 -2.21 -12.92
C ILE A 93 -7.74 -1.18 -13.77
N MET A 94 -6.42 -1.33 -13.87
CA MET A 94 -5.58 -0.33 -14.53
C MET A 94 -5.68 -0.36 -16.07
N HIS A 95 -5.77 -1.55 -16.67
CA HIS A 95 -5.72 -1.70 -18.13
C HIS A 95 -7.09 -1.86 -18.79
N GLN A 96 -8.08 -2.39 -18.06
CA GLN A 96 -9.39 -2.75 -18.58
C GLN A 96 -10.55 -2.03 -17.88
N ALA A 97 -10.26 -1.26 -16.83
CA ALA A 97 -11.28 -0.62 -15.99
C ALA A 97 -12.30 -1.61 -15.38
N GLU A 98 -11.88 -2.86 -15.15
CA GLU A 98 -12.70 -3.92 -14.57
C GLU A 98 -11.86 -4.95 -13.79
N THR A 99 -12.49 -5.80 -12.98
CA THR A 99 -11.84 -7.00 -12.44
C THR A 99 -12.09 -8.19 -13.36
N THR A 100 -11.14 -9.12 -13.45
CA THR A 100 -11.28 -10.34 -14.28
C THR A 100 -11.12 -11.60 -13.43
N GLY A 101 -11.10 -12.80 -14.03
CA GLY A 101 -10.76 -14.04 -13.31
C GLY A 101 -11.74 -14.43 -12.18
N GLY A 102 -12.99 -13.95 -12.25
CA GLY A 102 -14.02 -14.16 -11.24
C GLY A 102 -13.90 -13.26 -10.01
N TRP A 103 -13.00 -12.27 -10.01
CA TRP A 103 -12.85 -11.35 -8.88
C TRP A 103 -13.95 -10.29 -8.87
N HIS A 104 -14.47 -10.02 -7.69
CA HIS A 104 -15.51 -9.01 -7.47
C HIS A 104 -15.12 -8.04 -6.35
N ILE A 105 -15.67 -6.83 -6.38
CA ILE A 105 -15.44 -5.80 -5.37
C ILE A 105 -16.78 -5.37 -4.79
N ARG A 106 -16.90 -5.50 -3.46
CA ARG A 106 -18.04 -5.06 -2.65
C ARG A 106 -17.58 -4.17 -1.50
N ARG A 107 -18.51 -3.69 -0.67
CA ARG A 107 -18.21 -2.79 0.47
C ARG A 107 -19.01 -3.14 1.73
N ASP A 108 -19.76 -4.22 1.68
CA ASP A 108 -20.82 -4.61 2.60
C ASP A 108 -20.70 -6.08 3.03
N LEU A 109 -19.54 -6.71 2.81
CA LEU A 109 -19.27 -8.06 3.33
C LEU A 109 -18.85 -8.01 4.80
N GLY A 110 -18.16 -6.94 5.22
CA GLY A 110 -17.61 -6.83 6.57
C GLY A 110 -16.38 -7.71 6.83
N VAL A 111 -15.95 -8.50 5.85
CA VAL A 111 -14.73 -9.32 5.86
C VAL A 111 -13.85 -8.97 4.67
N LEU A 112 -12.53 -9.08 4.80
CA LEU A 112 -11.57 -8.65 3.77
C LEU A 112 -11.78 -9.37 2.43
N LEU A 113 -11.96 -10.68 2.48
CA LEU A 113 -12.10 -11.55 1.31
C LEU A 113 -13.10 -12.67 1.61
N ASP A 114 -14.09 -12.82 0.74
CA ASP A 114 -14.86 -14.06 0.60
C ASP A 114 -14.18 -14.93 -0.45
N ALA A 115 -13.35 -15.89 -0.01
CA ALA A 115 -12.49 -16.68 -0.88
C ALA A 115 -13.27 -17.56 -1.88
N PRO A 116 -14.36 -18.28 -1.49
CA PRO A 116 -15.19 -19.03 -2.43
C PRO A 116 -15.69 -18.22 -3.63
N THR A 117 -16.07 -16.96 -3.42
CA THR A 117 -16.60 -16.09 -4.49
C THR A 117 -15.56 -15.11 -5.05
N LYS A 118 -14.32 -15.14 -4.56
CA LYS A 118 -13.26 -14.16 -4.86
C LYS A 118 -13.74 -12.71 -4.74
N THR A 119 -14.54 -12.42 -3.72
CA THR A 119 -15.09 -11.08 -3.50
C THR A 119 -14.33 -10.34 -2.42
N ILE A 120 -13.76 -9.20 -2.77
CA ILE A 120 -13.04 -8.31 -1.84
C ILE A 120 -14.01 -7.28 -1.26
N ASP A 121 -13.93 -7.02 0.03
CA ASP A 121 -14.55 -5.84 0.63
C ASP A 121 -13.60 -4.65 0.62
N ALA A 122 -13.88 -3.65 -0.21
CA ALA A 122 -13.01 -2.48 -0.35
C ALA A 122 -12.95 -1.61 0.91
N THR A 123 -13.99 -1.58 1.73
CA THR A 123 -14.01 -0.81 2.98
C THR A 123 -13.06 -1.45 3.99
N VAL A 124 -13.16 -2.77 4.16
CA VAL A 124 -12.26 -3.53 5.04
C VAL A 124 -10.84 -3.49 4.50
N PHE A 125 -10.64 -3.67 3.19
CA PHE A 125 -9.33 -3.63 2.55
C PHE A 125 -8.61 -2.31 2.83
N LEU A 126 -9.28 -1.17 2.59
CA LEU A 126 -8.67 0.14 2.80
C LEU A 126 -8.41 0.42 4.29
N SER A 127 -9.27 -0.05 5.19
CA SER A 127 -9.02 0.02 6.63
C SER A 127 -7.81 -0.80 7.05
N GLN A 128 -7.61 -1.99 6.48
CA GLN A 128 -6.41 -2.79 6.74
C GLN A 128 -5.14 -2.15 6.15
N MET A 129 -5.23 -1.49 4.98
CA MET A 129 -4.12 -0.69 4.44
C MET A 129 -3.72 0.44 5.40
N ASP A 130 -4.70 1.08 6.04
CA ASP A 130 -4.47 2.10 7.06
C ASP A 130 -3.71 1.52 8.26
N GLY A 131 -4.10 0.33 8.70
CA GLY A 131 -3.42 -0.45 9.73
C GLY A 131 -1.97 -0.79 9.37
N SER A 132 -1.73 -1.35 8.17
CA SER A 132 -0.37 -1.68 7.69
C SER A 132 0.55 -0.45 7.66
N LEU A 133 0.01 0.71 7.29
CA LEU A 133 0.77 1.96 7.31
C LEU A 133 1.05 2.44 8.74
N ALA A 134 0.09 2.31 9.66
CA ALA A 134 0.31 2.61 11.08
C ALA A 134 1.40 1.71 11.67
N ASP A 135 1.38 0.42 11.36
CA ASP A 135 2.36 -0.57 11.82
C ASP A 135 3.76 -0.26 11.27
N TYR A 136 3.87 0.12 9.99
CA TYR A 136 5.13 0.58 9.40
C TYR A 136 5.69 1.81 10.11
N CYS A 137 4.87 2.82 10.37
CA CYS A 137 5.28 4.03 11.09
C CYS A 137 5.69 3.73 12.55
N ALA A 138 4.97 2.84 13.24
CA ALA A 138 5.32 2.40 14.58
C ALA A 138 6.68 1.67 14.61
N ARG A 139 6.94 0.83 13.61
CA ARG A 139 8.23 0.16 13.44
C ARG A 139 9.37 1.16 13.22
N LEU A 140 9.19 2.19 12.41
CA LEU A 140 10.20 3.23 12.21
C LEU A 140 10.54 3.96 13.52
N ASN A 141 9.54 4.27 14.34
CA ASN A 141 9.73 4.95 15.61
C ASN A 141 10.53 4.12 16.63
N THR A 142 10.36 2.80 16.60
CA THR A 142 11.03 1.87 17.52
C THR A 142 12.38 1.39 17.00
N ALA A 143 12.58 1.34 15.69
CA ALA A 143 13.83 0.90 15.08
C ALA A 143 15.01 1.83 15.39
N ALA A 144 16.21 1.24 15.53
CA ALA A 144 17.44 1.99 15.67
C ALA A 144 17.72 2.83 14.41
N TRP A 145 18.23 4.05 14.56
CA TRP A 145 18.40 4.98 13.45
C TRP A 145 19.32 4.45 12.31
N GLU A 146 20.25 3.55 12.63
CA GLU A 146 21.15 2.92 11.64
C GLU A 146 20.71 1.50 11.22
N SER A 147 19.48 1.11 11.55
CA SER A 147 18.88 -0.15 11.10
C SER A 147 18.65 -0.17 9.58
N GLU A 148 18.45 -1.37 9.05
CA GLU A 148 18.14 -1.55 7.63
C GLU A 148 16.83 -0.89 7.23
N GLU A 149 15.84 -0.85 8.12
CA GLU A 149 14.56 -0.14 7.91
C GLU A 149 14.79 1.35 7.61
N TRP A 150 15.61 2.00 8.42
CA TRP A 150 15.93 3.42 8.24
C TRP A 150 16.80 3.66 7.00
N LYS A 151 17.76 2.77 6.69
CA LYS A 151 18.54 2.85 5.46
C LYS A 151 17.66 2.75 4.21
N LYS A 152 16.72 1.79 4.19
CA LYS A 152 15.77 1.59 3.09
C LYS A 152 14.82 2.78 2.93
N LEU A 153 14.26 3.29 4.04
CA LEU A 153 13.44 4.49 4.01
C LEU A 153 14.21 5.69 3.47
N ARG A 154 15.42 5.97 3.98
CA ARG A 154 16.23 7.12 3.53
C ARG A 154 16.56 7.02 2.04
N LYS A 155 16.94 5.82 1.58
CA LYS A 155 17.16 5.55 0.15
C LYS A 155 15.92 5.89 -0.68
N LYS A 156 14.74 5.38 -0.29
CA LYS A 156 13.50 5.68 -1.00
C LYS A 156 13.12 7.16 -0.96
N MET A 157 13.28 7.80 0.18
CA MET A 157 12.96 9.22 0.36
C MET A 157 13.83 10.12 -0.52
N LYS A 158 15.13 9.82 -0.63
CA LYS A 158 16.03 10.52 -1.54
C LYS A 158 15.53 10.45 -2.99
N ASP A 159 15.09 9.27 -3.42
CA ASP A 159 14.52 9.08 -4.76
C ASP A 159 13.20 9.85 -4.94
N VAL A 160 12.33 9.87 -3.92
CA VAL A 160 11.07 10.64 -3.97
C VAL A 160 11.32 12.13 -4.14
N CYS A 161 12.30 12.69 -3.43
CA CYS A 161 12.69 14.10 -3.57
C CYS A 161 13.34 14.39 -4.93
N ALA A 162 14.12 13.45 -5.47
CA ALA A 162 14.77 13.62 -6.78
C ALA A 162 13.77 13.59 -7.94
N ASN A 163 12.71 12.76 -7.87
CA ASN A 163 11.74 12.60 -8.96
C ASN A 163 10.93 13.87 -9.29
N THR A 164 10.88 14.85 -8.39
CA THR A 164 10.17 16.12 -8.60
C THR A 164 11.09 17.24 -9.07
N GLN A 165 12.39 16.98 -9.24
CA GLN A 165 13.33 17.95 -9.80
C GLN A 165 13.25 17.88 -11.33
N PRO A 166 13.32 19.03 -12.04
CA PRO A 166 13.43 19.03 -13.50
C PRO A 166 14.63 18.20 -13.96
N ALA A 167 14.51 17.55 -15.13
CA ALA A 167 15.68 17.00 -15.79
C ALA A 167 16.66 18.14 -16.11
N ALA A 168 17.94 17.92 -15.83
CA ALA A 168 19.01 18.84 -16.20
C ALA A 168 19.17 18.92 -17.73
#